data_AF-A0A1E3UHI0-F1
#
_entry.id   AF-A0A1E3UHI0-F1
#
_cell.length_a   1.000
_cell.length_b   1.000
_cell.length_c   1.000
_cell.angle_alpha   90.00
_cell.angle_beta   90.00
_cell.angle_gamma   90.00
#
_symmetry.space_group_name_H-M   'P 1'
#
loop_
_entity.id
_entity.type
_entity.pdbx_description
1 polymer ?
#
loop_
_entity_poly.entity_id
_entity_poly.type
_entity_poly.pdbx_seq_one_letter_code
_entity_poly.pdbx_strand_id
1 'polypeptide(L)'
;MIDYKNMLNDEQYNICIDQSDLLVKACPGSGKTRTIIYKLAHNVELNPYSVRKLVAITYTNRAAEEINERIEALGIDTERIWAGTIHQFCLEWILRRFKVYKSSLSRGFTIADERKKQRYLEEIIQLSGQRFYWEDIKTGYTRELKLIETDKTKRTIIKKYHQVLVENTELDFELILALSHSILQDSPLAAQYIKDAIEMICIDEYQDTQDLQYAIIEIFRMLIRKNIFKSIFLAIRIRLFMEPWVVLQKL
;
A
#
# COMPACT_ATOMS: atom_id res chain seq x y z
N MET A 1 21.45 -3.61 21.26
CA MET A 1 21.52 -4.46 20.05
C MET A 1 20.70 -5.70 20.33
N ILE A 2 19.69 -5.94 19.50
CA ILE A 2 18.71 -7.01 19.71
C ILE A 2 19.36 -8.37 19.40
N ASP A 3 19.13 -9.37 20.26
CA ASP A 3 19.56 -10.74 19.98
C ASP A 3 18.55 -11.46 19.08
N TYR A 4 18.62 -11.18 17.78
CA TYR A 4 17.69 -11.69 16.78
C TYR A 4 17.61 -13.21 16.74
N LYS A 5 18.73 -13.92 16.98
CA LYS A 5 18.78 -15.39 16.90
C LYS A 5 18.02 -16.05 18.04
N ASN A 6 18.00 -15.43 19.22
CA ASN A 6 17.20 -15.91 20.34
C ASN A 6 15.72 -15.46 20.27
N MET A 7 15.42 -14.41 19.51
CA MET A 7 14.07 -13.86 19.39
C MET A 7 13.24 -14.45 18.24
N LEU A 8 13.89 -15.12 17.29
CA LEU A 8 13.28 -15.64 16.06
C LEU A 8 13.63 -17.13 15.91
N ASN A 9 12.74 -17.89 15.25
CA ASN A 9 13.13 -19.22 14.78
C ASN A 9 14.09 -19.10 13.58
N ASP A 10 14.72 -20.20 13.17
CA ASP A 10 15.73 -20.19 12.10
C ASP A 10 15.21 -19.61 10.78
N GLU A 11 13.97 -19.94 10.38
CA GLU A 11 13.37 -19.46 9.14
C GLU A 11 13.14 -17.94 9.19
N GLN A 12 12.57 -17.44 10.28
CA GLN A 12 12.34 -16.01 10.52
C GLN A 12 13.65 -15.23 10.62
N TYR A 13 14.65 -15.80 11.31
CA TYR A 13 15.99 -15.21 11.43
C TYR A 13 16.65 -15.08 10.06
N ASN A 14 16.60 -16.12 9.24
CA ASN A 14 17.13 -16.11 7.87
C ASN A 14 16.45 -15.02 7.02
N ILE A 15 15.12 -14.88 7.11
CA ILE A 15 14.39 -13.81 6.42
C ILE A 15 14.79 -12.42 6.93
N CYS A 16 15.01 -12.27 8.24
CA CYS A 16 15.37 -11.02 8.88
C CYS A 16 16.72 -10.49 8.36
N ILE A 17 17.74 -11.35 8.32
CA ILE A 17 19.10 -10.95 7.94
C ILE A 17 19.30 -10.85 6.42
N ASP A 18 18.48 -11.50 5.61
CA ASP A 18 18.62 -11.49 4.15
C ASP A 18 18.34 -10.10 3.55
N GLN A 19 19.29 -9.59 2.77
CA GLN A 19 19.27 -8.27 2.13
C GLN A 19 18.90 -8.32 0.64
N SER A 20 18.27 -9.41 0.18
CA SER A 20 17.73 -9.57 -1.16
C SER A 20 16.21 -9.39 -1.20
N ASP A 21 15.65 -9.28 -2.40
CA ASP A 21 14.21 -9.21 -2.58
C ASP A 21 13.58 -10.59 -2.37
N LEU A 22 12.62 -10.67 -1.45
CA LEU A 22 12.03 -11.94 -1.00
C LEU A 22 10.51 -11.94 -1.20
N LEU A 23 10.01 -13.04 -1.76
CA LEU A 23 8.61 -13.44 -1.62
C LEU A 23 8.53 -14.62 -0.64
N VAL A 24 7.87 -14.39 0.50
CA VAL A 24 7.76 -15.38 1.56
C VAL A 24 6.36 -15.97 1.61
N LYS A 25 6.26 -17.31 1.60
CA LYS A 25 5.01 -18.01 1.91
C LYS A 25 5.01 -18.44 3.36
N ALA A 26 3.93 -18.10 4.05
CA ALA A 26 3.77 -18.37 5.47
C ALA A 26 2.37 -18.90 5.77
N CYS A 27 2.24 -19.79 6.76
CA CYS A 27 0.94 -20.26 7.24
C CYS A 27 0.31 -19.22 8.20
N PRO A 28 -1.01 -19.23 8.41
CA PRO A 28 -1.63 -18.45 9.49
C PRO A 28 -0.98 -18.76 10.84
N GLY A 29 -0.82 -17.76 11.72
CA GLY A 29 -0.20 -17.94 13.04
C GLY A 29 1.33 -18.15 13.05
N SER A 30 1.98 -18.22 11.88
CA SER A 30 3.43 -18.46 11.77
C SER A 30 4.33 -17.31 12.27
N GLY A 31 3.76 -16.15 12.58
CA GLY A 31 4.50 -14.96 13.02
C GLY A 31 4.89 -14.00 11.89
N LYS A 32 4.13 -13.91 10.80
CA LYS A 32 4.36 -12.97 9.66
C LYS A 32 4.72 -11.55 10.11
N THR A 33 3.85 -10.95 10.90
CA THR A 33 4.02 -9.59 11.42
C THR A 33 5.27 -9.49 12.32
N ARG A 34 5.56 -10.53 13.13
CA ARG A 34 6.79 -10.61 13.93
C ARG A 34 8.02 -10.56 13.02
N THR A 35 8.05 -11.34 11.94
CA THR A 35 9.16 -11.33 10.99
C THR A 35 9.37 -9.96 10.35
N ILE A 36 8.29 -9.27 9.96
CA ILE A 36 8.36 -7.90 9.40
C ILE A 36 8.96 -6.94 10.43
N ILE A 37 8.47 -6.96 11.67
CA ILE A 37 8.95 -6.10 12.77
C ILE A 37 10.44 -6.27 12.99
N TYR A 38 10.92 -7.52 13.14
CA TYR A 38 12.33 -7.76 13.37
C TYR A 38 13.20 -7.44 12.15
N LYS A 39 12.70 -7.65 10.92
CA LYS A 39 13.41 -7.24 9.70
C LYS A 39 13.55 -5.71 9.62
N LEU A 40 12.51 -4.96 9.96
CA LEU A 40 12.57 -3.49 10.05
C LEU A 40 13.61 -3.08 11.10
N ALA A 41 13.51 -3.62 12.33
CA ALA A 41 14.45 -3.35 13.41
C ALA A 41 15.91 -3.63 13.00
N HIS A 42 16.16 -4.79 12.39
CA HIS A 42 17.49 -5.18 11.92
C HIS A 42 18.04 -4.20 10.87
N ASN A 43 17.21 -3.74 9.92
CA ASN A 43 17.64 -2.77 8.92
C ASN A 43 17.84 -1.35 9.49
N VAL A 44 17.16 -1.01 10.60
CA VAL A 44 17.48 0.20 11.35
C VAL A 44 18.88 0.10 11.94
N GLU A 45 19.17 -0.99 12.68
CA GLU A 45 20.47 -1.22 13.34
C GLU A 45 21.62 -1.37 12.32
N LEU A 46 21.37 -1.97 11.15
CA LEU A 46 22.36 -2.19 10.10
C LEU A 46 22.86 -0.87 9.48
N ASN A 47 21.97 0.11 9.29
CA ASN A 47 22.26 1.37 8.61
C ASN A 47 21.83 2.59 9.46
N PRO A 48 22.37 2.80 10.68
CA PRO A 48 21.80 3.74 11.66
C PRO A 48 21.80 5.20 11.20
N TYR A 49 22.67 5.59 10.27
CA TYR A 49 22.80 6.96 9.75
C TYR A 49 21.99 7.23 8.47
N SER A 50 21.27 6.23 7.94
CA SER A 50 20.46 6.42 6.73
C SER A 50 19.26 7.32 7.03
N VAL A 51 18.99 8.31 6.18
CA VAL A 51 17.80 9.17 6.28
C VAL A 51 16.59 8.59 5.51
N ARG A 52 16.80 7.45 4.84
CA ARG A 52 15.75 6.78 4.06
C ARG A 52 14.80 6.00 4.95
N LYS A 53 13.55 5.91 4.50
CA LYS A 53 12.50 5.21 5.22
C LYS A 53 12.51 3.71 4.95
N LEU A 54 12.21 2.96 5.99
CA LEU A 54 11.81 1.56 5.95
C LEU A 54 10.29 1.51 6.05
N VAL A 55 9.63 1.04 5.01
CA VAL A 55 8.18 1.14 4.84
C VAL A 55 7.54 -0.23 5.09
N ALA A 56 6.50 -0.26 5.90
CA ALA A 56 5.64 -1.41 6.13
C ALA A 56 4.23 -1.10 5.62
N ILE A 57 3.77 -1.84 4.62
CA ILE A 57 2.41 -1.75 4.09
C ILE A 57 1.59 -2.91 4.65
N THR A 58 0.47 -2.60 5.28
CA THR A 58 -0.47 -3.58 5.84
C THR A 58 -1.87 -3.42 5.25
N TYR A 59 -2.73 -4.43 5.46
CA TYR A 59 -4.13 -4.37 5.03
C TYR A 59 -5.00 -3.47 5.92
N THR A 60 -4.66 -3.31 7.21
CA THR A 60 -5.47 -2.54 8.17
C THR A 60 -4.62 -1.55 8.95
N ASN A 61 -5.24 -0.43 9.36
CA ASN A 61 -4.60 0.57 10.22
C ASN A 61 -4.15 -0.05 11.55
N ARG A 62 -4.97 -0.92 12.16
CA ARG A 62 -4.62 -1.61 13.41
C ARG A 62 -3.34 -2.43 13.28
N ALA A 63 -3.14 -3.13 12.17
CA ALA A 63 -1.91 -3.88 11.94
C ALA A 63 -0.69 -2.95 11.75
N ALA A 64 -0.87 -1.77 11.17
CA ALA A 64 0.20 -0.78 11.06
C ALA A 64 0.56 -0.17 12.44
N GLU A 65 -0.45 0.15 13.26
CA GLU A 65 -0.28 0.61 14.65
C GLU A 65 0.48 -0.44 15.47
N GLU A 66 0.08 -1.70 15.39
CA GLU A 66 0.76 -2.82 16.07
C GLU A 66 2.22 -2.97 15.66
N ILE A 67 2.57 -2.75 14.38
CA ILE A 67 3.97 -2.75 13.93
C ILE A 67 4.76 -1.64 14.62
N ASN A 68 4.23 -0.42 14.67
CA ASN A 68 4.91 0.72 15.30
C ASN A 68 5.10 0.49 16.81
N GLU A 69 4.04 0.11 17.52
CA GLU A 69 4.09 -0.15 18.97
C GLU A 69 5.12 -1.23 19.32
N ARG A 70 5.16 -2.31 18.53
CA ARG A 70 6.09 -3.42 18.78
C ARG A 70 7.53 -3.07 18.46
N ILE A 71 7.78 -2.21 17.48
CA ILE A 71 9.14 -1.72 17.18
C ILE A 71 9.64 -0.79 18.28
N GLU A 72 8.78 0.13 18.74
CA GLU A 72 9.10 1.02 19.85
C GLU A 72 9.39 0.23 21.13
N ALA A 73 8.60 -0.83 21.41
CA ALA A 73 8.84 -1.74 22.53
C ALA A 73 10.18 -2.50 22.45
N LEU A 74 10.78 -2.62 21.26
CA LEU A 74 12.13 -3.17 21.08
C LEU A 74 13.24 -2.13 21.35
N GLY A 75 12.88 -0.88 21.68
CA GLY A 75 13.82 0.22 21.89
C GLY A 75 14.43 0.77 20.59
N ILE A 76 13.80 0.51 19.44
CA ILE A 76 14.23 0.99 18.14
C ILE A 76 13.54 2.32 17.86
N ASP A 77 14.34 3.31 17.44
CA ASP A 77 13.83 4.59 16.97
C ASP A 77 12.97 4.39 15.71
N THR A 78 11.69 4.76 15.82
CA THR A 78 10.70 4.63 14.76
C THR A 78 10.74 5.78 13.76
N GLU A 79 11.58 6.81 13.95
CA GLU A 79 11.67 7.94 13.02
C GLU A 79 11.92 7.49 11.58
N ARG A 80 12.75 6.45 11.36
CA ARG A 80 13.02 5.90 10.02
C ARG A 80 11.95 4.96 9.50
N ILE A 81 10.98 4.57 10.32
CA ILE A 81 9.97 3.59 9.95
C ILE A 81 8.68 4.31 9.61
N TRP A 82 8.07 3.89 8.51
CA TRP A 82 6.71 4.27 8.17
C TRP A 82 5.89 3.00 8.09
N ALA A 83 4.79 2.91 8.83
CA ALA A 83 3.85 1.80 8.74
C ALA A 83 2.45 2.35 8.48
N GLY A 84 1.73 1.75 7.52
CA GLY A 84 0.39 2.18 7.15
C GLY A 84 -0.24 1.31 6.07
N THR A 85 -1.46 1.65 5.69
CA THR A 85 -2.13 0.99 4.55
C THR A 85 -1.61 1.52 3.22
N ILE A 86 -1.83 0.79 2.12
CA ILE A 86 -1.46 1.27 0.79
C ILE A 86 -2.17 2.59 0.43
N HIS A 87 -3.39 2.81 0.91
CA HIS A 87 -4.11 4.07 0.71
C HIS A 87 -3.44 5.24 1.45
N GLN A 88 -3.03 5.03 2.71
CA GLN A 88 -2.26 6.03 3.46
C GLN A 88 -0.92 6.31 2.78
N PHE A 89 -0.24 5.27 2.28
CA PHE A 89 0.99 5.44 1.52
C PHE A 89 0.76 6.34 0.30
N CYS A 90 -0.24 5.99 -0.52
CA CYS A 90 -0.61 6.76 -1.71
C CYS A 90 -0.96 8.21 -1.37
N LEU A 91 -1.74 8.44 -0.32
CA LEU A 91 -2.12 9.77 0.13
C LEU A 91 -0.90 10.61 0.54
N GLU A 92 -0.05 10.08 1.40
CA GLU A 92 1.06 10.82 1.98
C GLU A 92 2.22 10.96 1.02
N TRP A 93 2.67 9.84 0.45
CA TRP A 93 3.90 9.77 -0.33
C TRP A 93 3.71 10.18 -1.79
N ILE A 94 2.48 10.14 -2.30
CA ILE A 94 2.19 10.45 -3.71
C ILE A 94 1.28 11.67 -3.82
N LEU A 95 0.01 11.56 -3.46
CA LEU A 95 -0.99 12.58 -3.77
C LEU A 95 -0.68 13.92 -3.11
N ARG A 96 -0.38 13.96 -1.81
CA ARG A 96 -0.10 15.23 -1.11
C ARG A 96 1.15 15.94 -1.64
N ARG A 97 2.14 15.18 -2.11
CA ARG A 97 3.44 15.69 -2.60
C ARG A 97 3.40 16.09 -4.07
N PHE A 98 2.65 15.35 -4.88
CA PHE A 98 2.62 15.47 -6.34
C PHE A 98 1.24 15.90 -6.87
N LYS A 99 0.37 16.45 -6.03
CA LYS A 99 -0.95 16.98 -6.43
C LYS A 99 -0.89 17.94 -7.61
N VAL A 100 0.21 18.68 -7.78
CA VAL A 100 0.41 19.61 -8.91
C VAL A 100 0.35 18.95 -10.28
N TYR A 101 0.58 17.63 -10.36
CA TYR A 101 0.49 16.86 -11.59
C TYR A 101 -0.94 16.52 -12.02
N LYS A 102 -1.94 16.77 -11.16
CA LYS A 102 -3.36 16.55 -11.47
C LYS A 102 -4.14 17.81 -11.12
N SER A 103 -4.73 18.46 -12.11
CA SER A 103 -5.50 19.69 -11.92
C SER A 103 -6.63 19.52 -10.88
N SER A 104 -7.25 18.34 -10.83
CA SER A 104 -8.28 17.96 -9.85
C SER A 104 -7.81 18.01 -8.39
N LEU A 105 -6.49 17.95 -8.13
CA LEU A 105 -5.92 17.94 -6.78
C LEU A 105 -5.32 19.30 -6.37
N SER A 106 -5.25 20.26 -7.31
CA SER A 106 -4.56 21.54 -7.11
C SER A 106 -5.09 22.36 -5.93
N ARG A 107 -6.40 22.28 -5.67
CA ARG A 107 -7.10 22.99 -4.59
C ARG A 107 -7.04 22.27 -3.24
N GLY A 108 -6.30 21.17 -3.14
CA GLY A 108 -6.39 20.25 -2.00
C GLY A 108 -7.52 19.24 -2.20
N PHE A 109 -7.73 18.37 -1.22
CA PHE A 109 -8.80 17.38 -1.24
C PHE A 109 -9.09 16.88 0.19
N THR A 110 -10.32 16.43 0.40
CA THR A 110 -10.71 15.62 1.57
C THR A 110 -11.08 14.20 1.16
N ILE A 111 -11.28 13.29 2.11
CA ILE A 111 -11.57 11.88 1.80
C ILE A 111 -13.07 11.63 1.94
N ALA A 112 -13.66 11.04 0.90
CA ALA A 112 -14.96 10.41 0.94
C ALA A 112 -14.78 8.95 1.39
N ASP A 113 -15.14 8.67 2.64
CA ASP A 113 -15.14 7.30 3.16
C ASP A 113 -16.29 6.46 2.58
N GLU A 114 -16.35 5.18 2.95
CA GLU A 114 -17.37 4.27 2.42
C GLU A 114 -18.80 4.72 2.76
N ARG A 115 -19.00 5.40 3.90
CA ARG A 115 -20.31 5.93 4.31
C ARG A 115 -20.73 7.08 3.39
N LYS A 116 -19.83 8.00 3.09
CA LYS A 116 -20.09 9.08 2.12
C LYS A 116 -20.34 8.53 0.73
N LYS A 117 -19.53 7.57 0.28
CA LYS A 117 -19.70 6.88 -1.00
C LYS A 117 -21.08 6.23 -1.11
N GLN A 118 -21.48 5.44 -0.11
CA GLN A 118 -22.81 4.84 -0.03
C GLN A 118 -23.90 5.91 -0.18
N ARG A 119 -23.87 6.94 0.66
CA ARG A 119 -24.87 8.01 0.65
C ARG A 119 -25.01 8.68 -0.73
N TYR A 120 -23.89 9.06 -1.35
CA TYR A 120 -23.91 9.70 -2.66
C TYR A 120 -24.44 8.78 -3.75
N LEU A 121 -24.03 7.50 -3.75
CA LEU A 121 -24.50 6.54 -4.74
C LEU A 121 -25.99 6.25 -4.59
N GLU A 122 -26.49 6.04 -3.37
CA GLU A 122 -27.90 5.82 -3.08
C GLU A 122 -28.76 7.00 -3.58
N GLU A 123 -28.36 8.24 -3.30
CA GLU A 123 -29.05 9.45 -3.76
C GLU A 123 -29.09 9.52 -5.30
N ILE A 124 -27.95 9.30 -5.97
CA ILE A 124 -27.87 9.34 -7.44
C ILE A 124 -28.71 8.22 -8.08
N ILE A 125 -28.69 7.02 -7.51
CA ILE A 125 -29.49 5.88 -7.98
C ILE A 125 -30.97 6.21 -7.85
N GLN A 126 -31.41 6.71 -6.69
CA GLN A 126 -32.80 7.08 -6.44
C GLN A 126 -33.29 8.14 -7.45
N LEU A 127 -32.50 9.20 -7.67
CA LEU A 127 -32.83 10.26 -8.62
C LEU A 127 -32.82 9.79 -10.09
N SER A 128 -32.09 8.72 -10.40
CA SER A 128 -32.06 8.13 -11.75
C SER A 128 -33.25 7.22 -12.05
N GLY A 129 -34.09 6.90 -11.06
CA GLY A 129 -35.20 5.96 -11.19
C GLY A 129 -34.77 4.50 -11.38
N GLN A 130 -33.47 4.20 -11.22
CA GLN A 130 -32.93 2.85 -11.29
C GLN A 130 -33.14 2.11 -9.97
N ARG A 131 -33.12 0.77 -10.02
CA ARG A 131 -33.31 -0.11 -8.85
C ARG A 131 -32.04 -0.88 -8.48
N PHE A 132 -30.87 -0.29 -8.73
CA PHE A 132 -29.59 -0.90 -8.35
C PHE A 132 -29.34 -0.72 -6.85
N TYR A 133 -28.60 -1.63 -6.25
CA TYR A 133 -27.98 -1.39 -4.95
C TYR A 133 -26.66 -0.64 -5.15
N TRP A 134 -26.21 0.14 -4.18
CA TRP A 134 -24.99 0.93 -4.33
C TRP A 134 -23.75 0.03 -4.41
N GLU A 135 -23.78 -1.13 -3.75
CA GLU A 135 -22.76 -2.17 -3.79
C GLU A 135 -22.59 -2.76 -5.21
N ASP A 136 -23.63 -2.68 -6.03
CA ASP A 136 -23.58 -3.14 -7.42
C ASP A 136 -22.83 -2.17 -8.35
N ILE A 137 -22.49 -0.96 -7.87
CA ILE A 137 -21.82 0.08 -8.65
C ILE A 137 -20.31 -0.02 -8.43
N LYS A 138 -19.62 -0.64 -9.40
CA LYS A 138 -18.16 -0.86 -9.31
C LYS A 138 -17.38 0.39 -9.73
N THR A 139 -16.98 1.21 -8.76
CA THR A 139 -16.22 2.46 -8.98
C THR A 139 -14.73 2.26 -9.22
N GLY A 140 -14.21 1.03 -9.08
CA GLY A 140 -12.79 0.72 -9.24
C GLY A 140 -12.27 0.75 -10.68
N TYR A 141 -10.94 0.71 -10.79
CA TYR A 141 -10.21 0.88 -12.05
C TYR A 141 -9.24 -0.28 -12.33
N THR A 142 -9.04 -0.59 -13.62
CA THR A 142 -7.97 -1.49 -14.07
C THR A 142 -6.61 -0.80 -14.06
N ARG A 143 -5.51 -1.55 -14.28
CA ARG A 143 -4.14 -1.00 -14.39
C ARG A 143 -3.99 0.00 -15.54
N GLU A 144 -4.80 -0.11 -16.58
CA GLU A 144 -4.87 0.86 -17.69
C GLU A 144 -5.73 2.09 -17.36
N LEU A 145 -6.12 2.25 -16.09
CA LEU A 145 -6.93 3.36 -15.57
C LEU A 145 -8.30 3.46 -16.23
N LYS A 146 -8.89 2.31 -16.60
CA LYS A 146 -10.26 2.21 -17.12
C LYS A 146 -11.20 1.72 -16.03
N LEU A 147 -12.42 2.26 -15.99
CA LEU A 147 -13.46 1.77 -15.07
C LEU A 147 -13.74 0.28 -15.30
N ILE A 148 -13.78 -0.48 -14.20
CA ILE A 148 -14.08 -1.92 -14.19
C ILE A 148 -15.54 -2.17 -14.59
N GLU A 149 -16.46 -1.30 -14.17
CA GLU A 149 -17.87 -1.40 -14.55
C GLU A 149 -18.02 -1.33 -16.07
N THR A 150 -18.80 -2.24 -16.66
CA THR A 150 -19.03 -2.31 -18.11
C THR A 150 -20.45 -1.88 -18.49
N ASP A 151 -21.40 -1.92 -17.56
CA ASP A 151 -22.78 -1.51 -17.79
C ASP A 151 -22.87 0.01 -18.05
N LYS A 152 -23.52 0.39 -19.16
CA LYS A 152 -23.61 1.79 -19.60
C LYS A 152 -24.43 2.67 -18.64
N THR A 153 -25.47 2.12 -18.03
CA THR A 153 -26.33 2.83 -17.08
C THR A 153 -25.57 3.07 -15.79
N LYS A 154 -24.88 2.04 -15.26
CA LYS A 154 -24.03 2.17 -14.08
C LYS A 154 -22.86 3.12 -14.30
N ARG A 155 -22.23 3.10 -15.48
CA ARG A 155 -21.20 4.11 -15.85
C ARG A 155 -21.75 5.55 -15.82
N THR A 156 -23.01 5.74 -16.17
CA THR A 156 -23.65 7.06 -16.09
C THR A 156 -23.84 7.50 -14.64
N ILE A 157 -24.21 6.56 -13.74
CA ILE A 157 -24.26 6.78 -12.29
C ILE A 157 -22.86 7.13 -11.75
N ILE A 158 -21.83 6.36 -12.10
CA ILE A 158 -20.44 6.62 -11.70
C ILE A 158 -19.96 7.99 -12.17
N LYS A 159 -20.33 8.40 -13.39
CA LYS A 159 -19.99 9.74 -13.91
C LYS A 159 -20.60 10.85 -13.03
N LYS A 160 -21.87 10.72 -12.64
CA LYS A 160 -22.52 11.67 -11.71
C LYS A 160 -21.86 11.63 -10.33
N TYR A 161 -21.51 10.45 -9.85
CA TYR A 161 -20.81 10.28 -8.56
C TYR A 161 -19.45 11.01 -8.56
N HIS A 162 -18.65 10.86 -9.62
CA HIS A 162 -17.40 11.61 -9.74
C HIS A 162 -17.61 13.12 -9.86
N GLN A 163 -18.73 13.59 -10.45
CA GLN A 163 -19.07 15.02 -10.45
C GLN A 163 -19.28 15.53 -9.03
N VAL A 164 -20.04 14.81 -8.21
CA VAL A 164 -20.24 15.14 -6.78
C VAL A 164 -18.91 15.20 -6.03
N LEU A 165 -18.03 14.21 -6.24
CA LEU A 165 -16.69 14.22 -5.62
C LEU A 165 -15.87 15.45 -6.02
N VAL A 166 -15.88 15.81 -7.32
CA VAL A 166 -15.16 17.00 -7.81
C VAL A 166 -15.73 18.29 -7.22
N GLU A 167 -17.06 18.42 -7.18
CA GLU A 167 -17.75 19.58 -6.61
C GLU A 167 -17.41 19.76 -5.11
N ASN A 168 -17.35 18.65 -4.36
CA ASN A 168 -17.01 18.66 -2.95
C ASN A 168 -15.49 18.68 -2.68
N THR A 169 -14.66 18.66 -3.72
CA THR A 169 -13.19 18.56 -3.59
C THR A 169 -12.80 17.33 -2.74
N GLU A 170 -13.42 16.20 -3.04
CA GLU A 170 -13.30 14.92 -2.36
C GLU A 170 -12.62 13.86 -3.24
N LEU A 171 -11.92 12.92 -2.62
CA LEU A 171 -11.43 11.68 -3.23
C LEU A 171 -11.97 10.49 -2.45
N ASP A 172 -12.48 9.48 -3.17
CA ASP A 172 -12.76 8.18 -2.58
C ASP A 172 -11.51 7.27 -2.64
N PHE A 173 -11.61 6.08 -2.04
CA PHE A 173 -10.48 5.14 -1.99
C PHE A 173 -10.05 4.64 -3.38
N GLU A 174 -10.98 4.49 -4.33
CA GLU A 174 -10.64 4.07 -5.70
C GLU A 174 -9.86 5.15 -6.46
N LEU A 175 -10.26 6.42 -6.33
CA LEU A 175 -9.55 7.55 -6.94
C LEU A 175 -8.17 7.75 -6.31
N ILE A 176 -8.00 7.49 -5.01
CA ILE A 176 -6.68 7.56 -4.36
C ILE A 176 -5.70 6.63 -5.08
N LEU A 177 -6.10 5.38 -5.35
CA LEU A 177 -5.26 4.41 -6.05
C LEU A 177 -5.06 4.80 -7.51
N ALA A 178 -6.12 5.13 -8.24
CA ALA A 178 -6.06 5.45 -9.66
C ALA A 178 -5.19 6.68 -9.95
N LEU A 179 -5.36 7.76 -9.18
CA LEU A 179 -4.57 8.97 -9.35
C LEU A 179 -3.11 8.75 -8.95
N SER A 180 -2.85 7.97 -7.90
CA SER A 180 -1.49 7.64 -7.48
C SER A 180 -0.76 6.80 -8.51
N HIS A 181 -1.40 5.77 -9.04
CA HIS A 181 -0.87 4.95 -10.13
C HIS A 181 -0.56 5.81 -11.36
N SER A 182 -1.49 6.68 -11.76
CA SER A 182 -1.28 7.60 -12.88
C SER A 182 -0.09 8.54 -12.65
N ILE A 183 0.04 9.15 -11.47
CA ILE A 183 1.17 10.04 -11.15
C ILE A 183 2.50 9.28 -11.25
N LEU A 184 2.56 8.06 -10.73
CA LEU A 184 3.78 7.25 -10.79
C LEU A 184 4.17 6.86 -12.22
N GLN A 185 3.19 6.64 -13.10
CA GLN A 185 3.42 6.35 -14.52
C GLN A 185 3.87 7.60 -15.30
N ASP A 186 3.24 8.75 -15.01
CA ASP A 186 3.38 9.96 -15.82
C ASP A 186 4.55 10.85 -15.36
N SER A 187 4.99 10.74 -14.10
CA SER A 187 5.96 11.66 -13.49
C SER A 187 7.28 10.97 -13.09
N PRO A 188 8.34 11.14 -13.90
CA PRO A 188 9.69 10.70 -13.54
C PRO A 188 10.18 11.30 -12.21
N LEU A 189 9.74 12.52 -11.87
CA LEU A 189 10.10 13.17 -10.61
C LEU A 189 9.49 12.45 -9.41
N ALA A 190 8.21 12.04 -9.50
CA ALA A 190 7.57 11.27 -8.43
C ALA A 190 8.27 9.92 -8.24
N ALA A 191 8.57 9.23 -9.35
CA ALA A 191 9.32 7.99 -9.34
C ALA A 191 10.71 8.13 -8.68
N GLN A 192 11.45 9.18 -9.04
CA GLN A 192 12.78 9.45 -8.47
C GLN A 192 12.72 9.79 -6.98
N TYR A 193 11.74 10.59 -6.55
CA TYR A 193 11.54 10.91 -5.13
C TYR A 193 11.28 9.65 -4.30
N ILE A 194 10.38 8.76 -4.75
CA ILE A 194 10.07 7.52 -4.05
C ILE A 194 11.32 6.63 -3.96
N LYS A 195 12.07 6.51 -5.06
CA LYS A 195 13.33 5.77 -5.11
C LYS A 195 14.36 6.31 -4.11
N ASP A 196 14.50 7.62 -3.98
CA ASP A 196 15.53 8.22 -3.13
C ASP A 196 15.11 8.26 -1.65
N ALA A 197 13.81 8.29 -1.37
CA ALA A 197 13.30 8.39 -0.01
C ALA A 197 13.14 7.03 0.70
N ILE A 198 13.03 5.92 -0.04
CA ILE A 198 12.71 4.61 0.51
C ILE A 198 13.87 3.64 0.31
N GLU A 199 14.27 2.99 1.41
CA GLU A 199 15.34 1.99 1.45
C GLU A 199 14.78 0.57 1.41
N MET A 200 13.64 0.33 2.07
CA MET A 200 13.01 -0.98 2.11
C MET A 200 11.50 -0.86 2.12
N ILE A 201 10.82 -1.79 1.45
CA ILE A 201 9.37 -1.99 1.57
C ILE A 201 9.10 -3.43 2.03
N CYS A 202 8.34 -3.56 3.12
CA CYS A 202 7.74 -4.80 3.60
C CYS A 202 6.23 -4.74 3.37
N ILE A 203 5.64 -5.78 2.79
CA ILE A 203 4.20 -5.86 2.55
C ILE A 203 3.65 -7.09 3.26
N ASP A 204 2.75 -6.86 4.20
CA ASP A 204 1.97 -7.91 4.86
C ASP A 204 0.71 -8.23 4.06
N GLU A 205 0.22 -9.46 4.19
CA GLU A 205 -1.01 -9.95 3.55
C GLU A 205 -1.07 -9.69 2.02
N TYR A 206 0.02 -10.00 1.32
CA TYR A 206 0.15 -9.76 -0.13
C TYR A 206 -0.89 -10.50 -0.98
N GLN A 207 -1.55 -11.54 -0.46
CA GLN A 207 -2.65 -12.21 -1.17
C GLN A 207 -3.92 -11.36 -1.29
N ASP A 208 -4.11 -10.38 -0.41
CA ASP A 208 -5.34 -9.58 -0.32
C ASP A 208 -5.25 -8.28 -1.15
N THR A 209 -4.14 -8.07 -1.87
CA THR A 209 -3.96 -6.90 -2.74
C THR A 209 -4.79 -7.01 -4.01
N GLN A 210 -5.58 -5.97 -4.29
CA GLN A 210 -6.31 -5.83 -5.54
C GLN A 210 -5.39 -5.49 -6.72
N ASP A 211 -5.87 -5.66 -7.96
CA ASP A 211 -5.08 -5.50 -9.18
C ASP A 211 -4.36 -4.15 -9.29
N LEU A 212 -5.05 -3.05 -9.00
CA LEU A 212 -4.45 -1.71 -9.05
C LEU A 212 -3.44 -1.46 -7.92
N GLN A 213 -3.70 -2.03 -6.73
CA GLN A 213 -2.75 -1.99 -5.61
C GLN A 213 -1.47 -2.75 -5.97
N TYR A 214 -1.62 -3.95 -6.55
CA TYR A 214 -0.52 -4.75 -7.07
C TYR A 214 0.27 -3.99 -8.15
N ALA A 215 -0.42 -3.27 -9.04
CA ALA A 215 0.22 -2.44 -10.06
C ALA A 215 1.13 -1.35 -9.47
N ILE A 216 0.64 -0.66 -8.44
CA ILE A 216 1.39 0.36 -7.70
C ILE A 216 2.61 -0.27 -7.00
N ILE A 217 2.42 -1.42 -6.35
CA ILE A 217 3.50 -2.15 -5.67
C ILE A 217 4.60 -2.59 -6.64
N GLU A 218 4.23 -3.09 -7.81
CA GLU A 218 5.22 -3.49 -8.84
C GLU A 218 6.04 -2.30 -9.33
N ILE A 219 5.42 -1.11 -9.47
CA ILE A 219 6.18 0.12 -9.77
C ILE A 219 7.18 0.40 -8.65
N PHE A 220 6.77 0.35 -7.38
CA PHE A 220 7.71 0.57 -6.27
C PHE A 220 8.86 -0.43 -6.27
N ARG A 221 8.56 -1.71 -6.44
CA ARG A 221 9.58 -2.76 -6.56
C ARG A 221 10.57 -2.46 -7.69
N MET A 222 10.10 -2.05 -8.86
CA MET A 222 10.96 -1.68 -9.98
C MET A 222 11.83 -0.45 -9.68
N LEU A 223 11.29 0.56 -9.00
CA LEU A 223 12.02 1.78 -8.65
C LEU A 223 13.12 1.51 -7.63
N ILE A 224 12.81 0.72 -6.61
CA ILE A 224 13.71 0.28 -5.53
C ILE A 224 14.86 -0.55 -6.10
N ARG A 225 14.59 -1.50 -7.01
CA ARG A 225 15.63 -2.33 -7.65
C ARG A 225 16.63 -1.53 -8.49
N LYS A 226 16.18 -0.43 -9.11
CA LYS A 226 17.04 0.44 -9.93
C LYS A 226 17.85 1.42 -9.08
N ASN A 227 17.79 1.31 -7.75
CA ASN A 227 18.57 2.16 -6.86
C ASN A 227 20.02 1.70 -6.79
N ILE A 228 20.94 2.66 -6.91
CA ILE A 228 22.39 2.43 -6.86
C ILE A 228 22.79 1.96 -5.46
N PHE A 229 22.02 2.39 -4.46
CA PHE A 229 22.10 1.85 -3.10
C PHE A 229 21.16 0.66 -2.99
N LYS A 230 21.68 -0.51 -2.58
CA LYS A 230 20.86 -1.73 -2.38
C LYS A 230 19.62 -1.40 -1.57
N SER A 231 18.47 -1.64 -2.16
CA SER A 231 17.16 -1.41 -1.55
C SER A 231 16.39 -2.72 -1.58
N ILE A 232 15.61 -3.01 -0.53
CA ILE A 232 15.10 -4.36 -0.24
C ILE A 232 13.58 -4.41 -0.38
N PHE A 233 13.06 -5.43 -1.04
CA PHE A 233 11.62 -5.69 -1.15
C PHE A 233 11.27 -7.01 -0.48
N LEU A 234 10.40 -6.99 0.54
CA LEU A 234 9.82 -8.18 1.16
C LEU A 234 8.30 -8.18 0.97
N ALA A 235 7.77 -9.23 0.37
CA ALA A 235 6.33 -9.49 0.35
C ALA A 235 6.03 -10.81 1.05
N ILE A 236 5.06 -10.84 1.97
CA ILE A 236 4.62 -12.07 2.63
C ILE A 236 3.21 -12.43 2.16
N ARG A 237 3.03 -13.68 1.71
CA ARG A 237 1.75 -14.23 1.25
C ARG A 237 1.33 -15.45 2.08
N ILE A 238 0.07 -15.51 2.48
CA ILE A 238 -0.48 -16.71 3.14
C ILE A 238 -0.58 -17.89 2.16
N ARG A 239 -0.23 -19.10 2.63
CA ARG A 239 -0.58 -20.38 2.00
C ARG A 239 -1.56 -21.15 2.90
N LEU A 240 -2.60 -21.73 2.30
CA LEU A 240 -3.64 -22.51 3.02
C LEU A 240 -3.25 -23.97 3.31
N PHE A 241 -2.07 -24.44 2.88
CA PHE A 241 -1.61 -25.82 3.10
C PHE A 241 -0.52 -25.89 4.18
N MET A 242 -0.64 -26.87 5.08
CA MET A 242 0.13 -27.04 6.33
C MET A 242 1.57 -27.53 6.12
N GLU A 243 2.46 -26.68 5.63
CA GLU A 243 3.92 -26.89 5.79
C GLU A 243 4.58 -25.63 6.41
N PRO A 244 5.70 -25.78 7.15
CA PRO A 244 6.45 -24.64 7.70
C PRO A 244 7.01 -23.71 6.61
N TRP A 245 7.62 -22.59 7.02
CA TRP A 245 7.88 -21.45 6.11
C TRP A 245 8.62 -21.87 4.83
N VAL A 246 8.16 -21.36 3.69
CA VAL A 246 8.89 -21.53 2.42
C VAL A 246 9.23 -20.14 1.89
N VAL A 247 10.52 -19.79 1.94
CA VAL A 247 11.05 -18.74 1.05
C VAL A 247 10.90 -19.27 -0.36
N LEU A 248 9.98 -18.70 -1.12
CA LEU A 248 9.66 -19.25 -2.43
C LEU A 248 10.69 -18.93 -3.49
N GLN A 249 11.20 -17.71 -3.44
CA GLN A 249 11.92 -17.15 -4.57
C GLN A 249 12.67 -15.89 -4.15
N LYS A 250 13.94 -15.80 -4.54
CA LYS A 250 14.61 -14.51 -4.71
C LYS A 250 13.94 -13.85 -5.91
N LEU A 251 13.21 -12.77 -5.64
CA LEU A 251 12.51 -11.99 -6.66
C LEU A 251 13.52 -11.23 -7.50
#